data_AF-A0A810Q8W2-F1
#
_entry.id   AF-A0A810Q8W2-F1
#
_cell.length_a   1.000
_cell.length_b   1.000
_cell.length_c   1.000
_cell.angle_alpha   90.00
_cell.angle_beta   90.00
_cell.angle_gamma   90.00
#
_symmetry.space_group_name_H-M   'P 1'
#
loop_
_entity.id
_entity.type
_entity.pdbx_description
1 polymer ?
#
loop_
_entity_poly.entity_id
_entity_poly.type
_entity_poly.pdbx_seq_one_letter_code
_entity_poly.pdbx_strand_id
1 'polypeptide(L)'
;MKRDDKGINRKAFPKFLLWVLLGGVLGFFAGLAGGIASDLHLADSVEAWLTGVLQAAAPWGIPVTSGVLLAICLGFYLSAKRLYMAWDGEDETLPDQVDRKLNYTLLCSSLATILDFFFIAVGVLYTDSGRMALLIVGEMLVSVALVVLVQQKIVDLVRRMNPEKQVSVYDSKFQKKWYNTCDEAERAQIGQASYQAFQAANRACIALWLVLLLLSYVLPIGLLPMVAVLLIWAVLQVSYILACIRLGARGA
;
A
#
# COMPACT_ATOMS: atom_id res chain seq x y z
N MET A 1 -24.73 -7.51 -23.78
CA MET A 1 -24.76 -8.44 -22.62
C MET A 1 -24.25 -7.65 -21.41
N LYS A 2 -25.14 -7.22 -20.49
CA LYS A 2 -24.88 -6.11 -19.53
C LYS A 2 -25.24 -6.45 -18.07
N ARG A 3 -25.30 -7.74 -17.72
CA ARG A 3 -25.78 -8.22 -16.41
C ARG A 3 -24.80 -9.24 -15.84
N ASP A 4 -23.81 -8.78 -15.06
CA ASP A 4 -23.42 -9.45 -13.79
C ASP A 4 -22.38 -8.69 -12.94
N ASP A 5 -21.67 -7.69 -13.48
CA ASP A 5 -20.60 -6.97 -12.75
C ASP A 5 -21.07 -6.30 -11.45
N LYS A 6 -22.29 -5.76 -11.42
CA LYS A 6 -22.85 -5.08 -10.22
C LYS A 6 -23.20 -6.05 -9.09
N GLY A 7 -23.58 -7.30 -9.42
CA GLY A 7 -24.03 -8.29 -8.44
C GLY A 7 -22.88 -8.93 -7.67
N ILE A 8 -21.77 -9.18 -8.37
CA ILE A 8 -20.55 -9.77 -7.81
C ILE A 8 -19.84 -8.77 -6.87
N ASN A 9 -19.80 -7.50 -7.27
CA ASN A 9 -19.17 -6.41 -6.51
C ASN A 9 -19.93 -6.13 -5.18
N ARG A 10 -21.26 -6.08 -5.21
CA ARG A 10 -22.10 -5.76 -4.03
C ARG A 10 -22.00 -6.80 -2.89
N LYS A 11 -21.71 -8.06 -3.19
CA LYS A 11 -21.60 -9.14 -2.18
C LYS A 11 -20.24 -9.18 -1.47
N ALA A 12 -19.18 -8.65 -2.08
CA ALA A 12 -17.81 -8.71 -1.56
C ALA A 12 -17.37 -7.43 -0.83
N PHE A 13 -17.97 -6.28 -1.17
CA PHE A 13 -17.75 -4.98 -0.52
C PHE A 13 -17.83 -4.99 1.02
N PRO A 14 -18.86 -5.57 1.68
CA PRO A 14 -18.95 -5.51 3.15
C PRO A 14 -17.86 -6.31 3.86
N LYS A 15 -17.35 -7.38 3.23
CA LYS A 15 -16.27 -8.19 3.80
C LYS A 15 -14.93 -7.46 3.72
N PHE A 16 -14.66 -6.75 2.63
CA PHE A 16 -13.47 -5.91 2.49
C PHE A 16 -13.46 -4.76 3.51
N LEU A 17 -14.58 -4.05 3.66
CA LEU A 17 -14.72 -2.96 4.64
C LEU A 17 -14.47 -3.44 6.08
N LEU A 18 -14.94 -4.66 6.41
CA LEU A 18 -14.71 -5.27 7.72
C LEU A 18 -13.22 -5.48 8.02
N TRP A 19 -12.43 -5.94 7.04
CA TRP A 19 -10.97 -6.11 7.22
C TRP A 19 -10.24 -4.78 7.38
N VAL A 20 -10.66 -3.73 6.66
CA VAL A 20 -10.11 -2.38 6.82
C VAL A 20 -10.41 -1.83 8.21
N LEU A 21 -11.64 -2.01 8.70
CA LEU A 21 -12.04 -1.59 10.05
C LEU A 21 -11.28 -2.36 11.13
N LEU A 22 -11.10 -3.68 10.98
CA LEU A 22 -10.30 -4.48 11.92
C LEU A 22 -8.84 -4.03 11.97
N GLY A 23 -8.23 -3.74 10.81
CA GLY A 23 -6.87 -3.20 10.75
C GLY A 23 -6.75 -1.84 11.43
N GLY A 24 -7.73 -0.94 11.20
CA GLY A 24 -7.80 0.37 11.86
C GLY A 24 -7.97 0.28 13.38
N VAL A 25 -8.80 -0.65 13.86
CA VAL A 25 -9.01 -0.88 15.30
C VAL A 25 -7.76 -1.47 15.97
N LEU A 26 -7.08 -2.42 15.32
CA LEU A 26 -5.80 -2.95 15.79
C LEU A 26 -4.72 -1.88 15.85
N GLY A 27 -4.63 -1.03 14.82
CA GLY A 27 -3.73 0.13 14.80
C GLY A 27 -4.03 1.14 15.91
N PHE A 28 -5.31 1.39 16.20
CA PHE A 28 -5.75 2.27 17.28
C PHE A 28 -5.32 1.76 18.67
N PHE A 29 -5.50 0.46 18.95
CA PHE A 29 -5.07 -0.13 20.22
C PHE A 29 -3.55 -0.26 20.35
N ALA A 30 -2.84 -0.53 19.25
CA ALA A 30 -1.38 -0.53 19.24
C ALA A 30 -0.80 0.87 19.48
N GLY A 31 -1.43 1.92 18.93
CA GLY A 31 -1.07 3.31 19.18
C GLY A 31 -1.29 3.75 20.62
N LEU A 32 -2.40 3.33 21.24
CA LEU A 32 -2.67 3.55 22.66
C LEU A 32 -1.64 2.86 23.56
N ALA A 33 -1.20 1.64 23.23
CA ALA A 33 -0.18 0.93 24.00
C ALA A 33 1.22 1.57 23.86
N GLY A 34 1.53 2.13 22.68
CA GLY A 34 2.79 2.86 22.44
C GLY A 34 2.86 4.20 23.17
N GLY A 35 1.75 4.94 23.26
CA GLY A 35 1.66 6.22 23.97
C GLY A 35 1.80 6.12 25.49
N ILE A 36 1.72 4.92 26.07
CA ILE A 36 1.89 4.68 27.51
C ILE A 36 3.36 4.32 27.85
N ALA A 37 4.23 4.12 26.84
CA ALA A 37 5.56 3.56 27.02
C ALA A 37 6.73 4.52 26.71
N SER A 38 6.50 5.83 26.60
CA SER A 38 7.56 6.80 26.31
C SER A 38 7.91 7.65 27.54
N ASP A 39 8.55 7.03 28.51
CA ASP A 39 9.42 7.73 29.45
C ASP A 39 10.86 7.32 29.10
N LEU A 40 11.64 8.24 28.50
CA LEU A 40 13.09 8.33 28.67
C LEU A 40 13.65 9.55 27.92
N HIS A 41 14.06 10.53 28.72
CA HIS A 41 14.67 11.78 28.33
C HIS A 41 16.06 11.60 27.66
N LEU A 42 16.29 12.33 26.56
CA LEU A 42 17.37 13.31 26.32
C LEU A 42 17.72 13.41 24.82
N ALA A 43 17.06 14.34 24.11
CA ALA A 43 17.53 15.01 22.89
C ALA A 43 16.67 16.25 22.56
N ASP A 44 16.40 17.08 23.57
CA ASP A 44 15.27 18.03 23.63
C ASP A 44 15.18 19.01 22.44
N SER A 45 16.28 19.41 21.81
CA SER A 45 16.25 20.41 20.72
C SER A 45 15.86 19.83 19.35
N VAL A 46 16.34 18.63 19.02
CA VAL A 46 16.02 17.97 17.74
C VAL A 46 14.65 17.33 17.82
N GLU A 47 14.32 16.75 18.97
CA GLU A 47 13.02 16.17 19.23
C GLU A 47 11.91 17.22 19.27
N ALA A 48 12.11 18.37 19.90
CA ALA A 48 11.13 19.46 19.89
C ALA A 48 10.92 20.03 18.48
N TRP A 49 12.00 20.19 17.69
CA TRP A 49 11.88 20.64 16.30
C TRP A 49 11.14 19.63 15.42
N LEU A 50 11.50 18.34 15.51
CA LEU A 50 10.82 17.27 14.77
C LEU A 50 9.35 17.16 15.17
N THR A 51 9.06 17.21 16.47
CA THR A 51 7.71 17.15 17.01
C THR A 51 6.88 18.34 16.55
N GLY A 52 7.43 19.55 16.58
CA GLY A 52 6.75 20.76 16.08
C GLY A 52 6.45 20.69 14.58
N VAL A 53 7.39 20.20 13.76
CA VAL A 53 7.17 20.01 12.32
C VAL A 53 6.11 18.94 12.07
N LEU A 54 6.16 17.81 12.77
CA LEU A 54 5.20 16.71 12.63
C LEU A 54 3.80 17.11 13.09
N GLN A 55 3.67 17.86 14.19
CA GLN A 55 2.39 18.39 14.66
C GLN A 55 1.79 19.41 13.70
N ALA A 56 2.61 20.29 13.12
CA ALA A 56 2.14 21.24 12.11
C ALA A 56 1.75 20.54 10.81
N ALA A 57 2.44 19.45 10.45
CA ALA A 57 2.17 18.66 9.25
C ALA A 57 1.00 17.68 9.42
N ALA A 58 0.70 17.18 10.62
CA ALA A 58 -0.27 16.10 10.85
C ALA A 58 -1.67 16.37 10.26
N PRO A 59 -2.27 17.58 10.42
CA PRO A 59 -3.61 17.87 9.89
C PRO A 59 -3.63 18.04 8.37
N TRP A 60 -2.48 18.39 7.77
CA TRP A 60 -2.38 18.66 6.33
C TRP A 60 -1.73 17.51 5.55
N GLY A 61 -1.09 16.58 6.26
CA GLY A 61 -0.31 15.50 5.69
C GLY A 61 -1.14 14.61 4.79
N ILE A 62 -2.23 14.05 5.31
CA ILE A 62 -3.16 13.22 4.55
C ILE A 62 -3.79 14.01 3.39
N PRO A 63 -4.48 15.14 3.60
CA PRO A 63 -5.19 15.81 2.50
C PRO A 63 -4.25 16.34 1.42
N VAL A 64 -3.05 16.83 1.76
CA VAL A 64 -2.07 17.29 0.76
C VAL A 64 -1.45 16.12 0.02
N THR A 65 -0.92 15.11 0.72
CA THR A 65 -0.19 14.03 0.05
C THR A 65 -1.13 13.09 -0.70
N SER A 66 -2.24 12.69 -0.08
CA SER A 66 -3.28 11.91 -0.76
C SER A 66 -3.93 12.71 -1.88
N GLY A 67 -4.26 13.98 -1.66
CA GLY A 67 -4.84 14.85 -2.68
C GLY A 67 -3.97 14.96 -3.92
N VAL A 68 -2.66 15.20 -3.75
CA VAL A 68 -1.69 15.27 -4.87
C VAL A 68 -1.55 13.91 -5.57
N LEU A 69 -1.34 12.82 -4.81
CA LEU A 69 -1.15 11.49 -5.41
C LEU A 69 -2.41 10.97 -6.09
N LEU A 70 -3.60 11.25 -5.55
CA LEU A 70 -4.88 10.92 -6.17
C LEU A 70 -5.14 11.79 -7.41
N ALA A 71 -4.76 13.07 -7.41
CA ALA A 71 -4.85 13.90 -8.61
C ALA A 71 -3.94 13.36 -9.73
N ILE A 72 -2.72 12.94 -9.39
CA ILE A 72 -1.80 12.27 -10.32
C ILE A 72 -2.39 10.95 -10.81
N CYS A 73 -2.96 10.13 -9.92
CA CYS A 73 -3.66 8.90 -10.28
C CYS A 73 -4.78 9.17 -11.30
N LEU A 74 -5.61 10.18 -11.05
CA LEU A 74 -6.71 10.56 -11.93
C LEU A 74 -6.18 11.04 -13.30
N GLY A 75 -5.08 11.79 -13.32
CA GLY A 75 -4.43 12.23 -14.55
C GLY A 75 -3.97 11.06 -15.42
N PHE A 76 -3.23 10.11 -14.84
CA PHE A 76 -2.79 8.90 -15.55
C PHE A 76 -3.97 8.02 -15.97
N TYR A 77 -4.96 7.83 -15.10
CA TYR A 77 -6.15 7.04 -15.42
C TYR A 77 -6.98 7.65 -16.56
N LEU A 78 -7.22 8.97 -16.54
CA LEU A 78 -7.95 9.64 -17.62
C LEU A 78 -7.17 9.58 -18.94
N SER A 79 -5.85 9.71 -18.89
CA SER A 79 -4.98 9.56 -20.04
C SER A 79 -5.03 8.13 -20.61
N ALA A 80 -4.99 7.11 -19.75
CA ALA A 80 -5.12 5.70 -20.11
C ALA A 80 -6.50 5.41 -20.74
N LYS A 81 -7.57 5.93 -20.12
CA LYS A 81 -8.95 5.77 -20.62
C LYS A 81 -9.15 6.45 -21.98
N ARG A 82 -8.60 7.64 -22.19
CA ARG A 82 -8.66 8.34 -23.49
C ARG A 82 -7.94 7.53 -24.58
N LEU A 83 -6.76 7.00 -24.25
CA LEU A 83 -5.97 6.19 -25.17
C LEU A 83 -6.72 4.90 -25.53
N TYR A 84 -7.32 4.22 -24.55
CA TYR A 84 -8.17 3.05 -24.79
C TYR A 84 -9.41 3.36 -25.65
N MET A 85 -10.06 4.52 -25.45
CA MET A 85 -11.22 4.91 -26.26
C MET A 85 -10.85 5.28 -27.71
N ALA A 86 -9.61 5.70 -27.95
CA ALA A 86 -9.09 6.01 -29.27
C ALA A 86 -8.54 4.78 -30.01
N TRP A 87 -8.46 3.63 -29.34
CA TRP A 87 -7.95 2.40 -29.92
C TRP A 87 -8.99 1.77 -30.85
N ASP A 88 -8.59 1.51 -32.09
CA ASP A 88 -9.38 0.90 -33.15
C ASP A 88 -9.23 -0.63 -33.23
N GLY A 89 -8.30 -1.21 -32.47
CA GLY A 89 -8.00 -2.64 -32.47
C GLY A 89 -6.86 -3.05 -33.40
N GLU A 90 -6.32 -2.14 -34.23
CA GLU A 90 -5.24 -2.44 -35.18
C GLU A 90 -3.85 -2.08 -34.63
N ASP A 91 -3.76 -1.05 -33.78
CA ASP A 91 -2.49 -0.63 -33.19
C ASP A 91 -2.11 -1.50 -31.97
N GLU A 92 -1.15 -2.41 -32.17
CA GLU A 92 -0.62 -3.30 -31.12
C GLU A 92 0.16 -2.56 -30.02
N THR A 93 0.59 -1.32 -30.24
CA THR A 93 1.39 -0.56 -29.26
C THR A 93 0.56 0.23 -28.25
N LEU A 94 -0.71 0.47 -28.55
CA LEU A 94 -1.61 1.24 -27.68
C LEU A 94 -1.99 0.48 -26.40
N PRO A 95 -2.29 -0.83 -26.41
CA PRO A 95 -2.52 -1.61 -25.19
C PRO A 95 -1.37 -1.51 -24.19
N ASP A 96 -0.12 -1.67 -24.64
CA ASP A 96 1.08 -1.57 -23.80
C ASP A 96 1.21 -0.17 -23.15
N GLN A 97 0.90 0.88 -23.90
CA GLN A 97 0.92 2.25 -23.37
C GLN A 97 -0.19 2.50 -22.34
N VAL A 98 -1.37 1.91 -22.53
CA VAL A 98 -2.46 1.93 -21.54
C VAL A 98 -2.01 1.21 -20.27
N ASP A 99 -1.48 0.00 -20.39
CA ASP A 99 -1.02 -0.80 -19.26
C ASP A 99 0.11 -0.12 -18.48
N ARG A 100 1.06 0.52 -19.17
CA ARG A 100 2.10 1.32 -18.52
C ARG A 100 1.51 2.47 -17.68
N LYS A 101 0.52 3.19 -18.20
CA LYS A 101 -0.15 4.28 -17.46
C LYS A 101 -0.97 3.75 -16.28
N LEU A 102 -1.59 2.58 -16.44
CA LEU A 102 -2.30 1.91 -15.34
C LEU A 102 -1.34 1.46 -14.23
N ASN A 103 -0.15 0.95 -14.58
CA ASN A 103 0.90 0.60 -13.61
C ASN A 103 1.42 1.83 -12.85
N TYR A 104 1.61 2.97 -13.51
CA TYR A 104 1.93 4.22 -12.81
C TYR A 104 0.79 4.68 -11.88
N THR A 105 -0.46 4.48 -12.30
CA THR A 105 -1.62 4.78 -11.45
C THR A 105 -1.64 3.87 -10.21
N LEU A 106 -1.34 2.57 -10.36
CA LEU A 106 -1.21 1.62 -9.24
C LEU A 106 -0.08 2.00 -8.29
N LEU A 107 1.08 2.40 -8.82
CA LEU A 107 2.21 2.89 -8.03
C LEU A 107 1.81 4.10 -7.18
N CYS A 108 1.23 5.14 -7.79
CA CYS A 108 0.78 6.34 -7.07
C CYS A 108 -0.28 6.01 -6.01
N SER A 109 -1.23 5.11 -6.31
CA SER A 109 -2.25 4.68 -5.36
C SER A 109 -1.66 3.91 -4.15
N SER A 110 -0.61 3.12 -4.39
CA SER A 110 0.09 2.37 -3.36
C SER A 110 0.91 3.30 -2.46
N LEU A 111 1.59 4.29 -3.05
CA LEU A 111 2.30 5.33 -2.31
C LEU A 111 1.33 6.19 -1.47
N ALA A 112 0.15 6.53 -2.00
CA ALA A 112 -0.87 7.26 -1.24
C ALA A 112 -1.29 6.48 0.01
N THR A 113 -1.54 5.18 -0.13
CA THR A 113 -1.88 4.31 1.00
C THR A 113 -0.78 4.26 2.06
N ILE A 114 0.49 4.17 1.64
CA ILE A 114 1.63 4.14 2.56
C ILE A 114 1.72 5.46 3.35
N LEU A 115 1.54 6.60 2.67
CA LEU A 115 1.56 7.91 3.31
C LEU A 115 0.37 8.10 4.25
N ASP A 116 -0.81 7.62 3.89
CA ASP A 116 -1.99 7.64 4.77
C ASP A 116 -1.70 6.90 6.10
N PHE A 117 -1.09 5.71 6.02
CA PHE A 117 -0.69 4.94 7.21
C PHE A 117 0.40 5.64 8.03
N PHE A 118 1.31 6.36 7.39
CA PHE A 118 2.30 7.16 8.10
C PHE A 118 1.64 8.32 8.84
N PHE A 119 0.79 9.10 8.18
CA PHE A 119 0.18 10.29 8.78
C PHE A 119 -0.88 9.96 9.84
N ILE A 120 -1.58 8.82 9.74
CA ILE A 120 -2.42 8.38 10.87
C ILE A 120 -1.57 8.03 12.09
N ALA A 121 -0.40 7.40 11.92
CA ALA A 121 0.50 7.13 13.05
C ALA A 121 1.01 8.44 13.67
N VAL A 122 1.39 9.42 12.84
CA VAL A 122 1.76 10.76 13.33
C VAL A 122 0.59 11.43 14.05
N GLY A 123 -0.62 11.38 13.47
CA GLY A 123 -1.81 11.96 14.05
C GLY A 123 -2.19 11.36 15.40
N VAL A 124 -2.06 10.04 15.56
CA VAL A 124 -2.37 9.34 16.82
C VAL A 124 -1.31 9.63 17.89
N LEU A 125 -0.03 9.68 17.54
CA LEU A 125 1.06 9.83 18.50
C LEU A 125 1.30 11.27 18.96
N TYR A 126 1.03 12.26 18.10
CA TYR A 126 1.43 13.65 18.36
C TYR A 126 0.26 14.63 18.54
N THR A 127 -0.98 14.15 18.56
CA THR A 127 -2.18 15.01 18.69
C THR A 127 -2.86 14.81 20.04
N ASP A 128 -2.81 15.84 20.90
CA ASP A 128 -3.39 15.80 22.25
C ASP A 128 -4.92 15.91 22.28
N SER A 129 -5.54 16.28 21.15
CA SER A 129 -6.98 16.48 21.06
C SER A 129 -7.66 15.29 20.38
N GLY A 130 -8.47 14.55 21.13
CA GLY A 130 -9.23 13.41 20.60
C GLY A 130 -10.15 13.77 19.42
N ARG A 131 -10.59 15.04 19.31
CA ARG A 131 -11.34 15.53 18.14
C ARG A 131 -10.48 15.56 16.87
N MET A 132 -9.23 16.02 16.96
CA MET A 132 -8.33 16.07 15.81
C MET A 132 -7.87 14.67 15.41
N ALA A 133 -7.64 13.76 16.37
CA ALA A 133 -7.39 12.35 16.08
C ALA A 133 -8.55 11.70 15.29
N LEU A 134 -9.81 11.96 15.69
CA LEU A 134 -10.98 11.49 14.95
C LEU A 134 -11.08 12.10 13.53
N LEU A 135 -10.69 13.36 13.35
CA LEU A 135 -10.64 13.99 12.02
C LEU A 135 -9.60 13.32 11.12
N ILE A 136 -8.38 13.07 11.61
CA ILE A 136 -7.30 12.40 10.85
C ILE A 136 -7.73 10.98 10.46
N VAL A 137 -8.38 10.25 11.36
CA VAL A 137 -8.95 8.93 11.05
C VAL A 137 -10.03 9.04 9.96
N GLY A 138 -10.91 10.05 10.05
CA GLY A 138 -11.93 10.32 9.03
C GLY A 138 -11.32 10.62 7.66
N GLU A 139 -10.28 11.45 7.60
CA GLU A 139 -9.54 11.77 6.38
C GLU A 139 -8.88 10.54 5.77
N MET A 140 -8.25 9.70 6.60
CA MET A 140 -7.69 8.42 6.14
C MET A 140 -8.77 7.53 5.52
N LEU A 141 -9.94 7.40 6.15
CA LEU A 141 -11.02 6.57 5.63
C LEU A 141 -11.52 7.08 4.26
N VAL A 142 -11.64 8.40 4.09
CA VAL A 142 -11.98 9.01 2.80
C VAL A 142 -10.89 8.75 1.77
N SER A 143 -9.62 8.93 2.14
CA SER A 143 -8.48 8.67 1.25
C SER A 143 -8.43 7.21 0.78
N VAL A 144 -8.51 6.26 1.72
CA VAL A 144 -8.53 4.83 1.42
C VAL A 144 -9.72 4.47 0.53
N ALA A 145 -10.90 5.04 0.77
CA ALA A 145 -12.05 4.84 -0.10
C ALA A 145 -11.77 5.33 -1.53
N LEU A 146 -11.15 6.51 -1.70
CA LEU A 146 -10.77 7.03 -3.01
C LEU A 146 -9.71 6.17 -3.70
N VAL A 147 -8.68 5.72 -2.98
CA VAL A 147 -7.66 4.80 -3.50
C VAL A 147 -8.31 3.51 -3.99
N VAL A 148 -9.22 2.93 -3.19
CA VAL A 148 -9.94 1.70 -3.55
C VAL A 148 -10.82 1.91 -4.79
N LEU A 149 -11.44 3.09 -4.96
CA LEU A 149 -12.19 3.44 -6.17
C LEU A 149 -11.29 3.61 -7.39
N VAL A 150 -10.09 4.17 -7.23
CA VAL A 150 -9.09 4.26 -8.30
C VAL A 150 -8.62 2.87 -8.71
N GLN A 151 -8.26 2.01 -7.76
CA GLN A 151 -7.84 0.63 -8.03
C GLN A 151 -8.94 -0.18 -8.73
N GLN A 152 -10.20 0.01 -8.36
CA GLN A 152 -11.33 -0.57 -9.09
C GLN A 152 -11.41 -0.10 -10.54
N LYS A 153 -11.29 1.21 -10.76
CA LYS A 153 -11.33 1.78 -12.11
C LYS A 153 -10.19 1.25 -12.99
N ILE A 154 -9.02 1.01 -12.41
CA ILE A 154 -7.87 0.37 -13.08
C ILE A 154 -8.26 -1.05 -13.48
N VAL A 155 -8.68 -1.89 -12.53
CA VAL A 155 -9.02 -3.28 -12.83
C VAL A 155 -10.18 -3.37 -13.81
N ASP A 156 -11.20 -2.51 -13.69
CA ASP A 156 -12.32 -2.46 -14.62
C ASP A 156 -11.88 -2.06 -16.04
N LEU A 157 -10.82 -1.23 -16.19
CA LEU A 157 -10.26 -0.93 -17.51
C LEU A 157 -9.47 -2.11 -18.06
N VAL A 158 -8.65 -2.77 -17.23
CA VAL A 158 -7.94 -4.00 -17.63
C VAL A 158 -8.91 -5.09 -18.04
N ARG A 159 -10.03 -5.30 -17.32
CA ARG A 159 -11.06 -6.29 -17.71
C ARG A 159 -11.73 -5.98 -19.04
N ARG A 160 -11.81 -4.70 -19.43
CA ARG A 160 -12.38 -4.31 -20.74
C ARG A 160 -11.40 -4.53 -21.89
N MET A 161 -10.12 -4.39 -21.62
CA MET A 161 -9.06 -4.75 -22.58
C MET A 161 -8.93 -6.26 -22.72
N ASN A 162 -9.03 -6.98 -21.60
CA ASN A 162 -8.78 -8.41 -21.47
C ASN A 162 -10.04 -9.13 -20.92
N PRO A 163 -11.04 -9.41 -21.77
CA PRO A 163 -12.32 -9.99 -21.34
C PRO A 163 -12.22 -11.37 -20.69
N GLU A 164 -11.09 -12.07 -20.84
CA GLU A 164 -10.77 -13.33 -20.17
C GLU A 164 -10.50 -13.18 -18.67
N LYS A 165 -10.15 -11.97 -18.19
CA LYS A 165 -9.80 -11.71 -16.78
C LYS A 165 -11.03 -11.33 -15.93
N GLN A 166 -11.97 -12.25 -15.76
CA GLN A 166 -13.20 -12.03 -14.98
C GLN A 166 -13.03 -12.21 -13.46
N VAL A 167 -12.05 -11.53 -12.85
CA VAL A 167 -11.77 -11.65 -11.41
C VAL A 167 -12.20 -10.41 -10.65
N SER A 168 -13.14 -10.53 -9.71
CA SER A 168 -13.64 -9.43 -8.86
C SER A 168 -12.57 -8.83 -7.94
N VAL A 169 -12.36 -7.51 -7.99
CA VAL A 169 -11.37 -6.76 -7.19
C VAL A 169 -11.55 -6.97 -5.68
N TYR A 170 -12.80 -7.09 -5.25
CA TYR A 170 -13.17 -7.19 -3.84
C TYR A 170 -13.12 -8.62 -3.29
N ASP A 171 -12.74 -9.59 -4.11
CA ASP A 171 -12.56 -10.96 -3.65
C ASP A 171 -11.38 -11.02 -2.67
N SER A 172 -11.57 -11.64 -1.50
CA SER A 172 -10.48 -11.82 -0.54
C SER A 172 -9.32 -12.66 -1.09
N LYS A 173 -9.56 -13.40 -2.17
CA LYS A 173 -8.56 -14.15 -2.92
C LYS A 173 -8.26 -13.52 -4.28
N PHE A 174 -8.51 -12.22 -4.46
CA PHE A 174 -8.29 -11.49 -5.72
C PHE A 174 -6.91 -11.77 -6.29
N GLN A 175 -5.84 -11.55 -5.51
CA GLN A 175 -4.45 -11.78 -5.95
C GLN A 175 -4.22 -13.20 -6.48
N LYS A 176 -4.75 -14.22 -5.79
CA LYS A 176 -4.60 -15.61 -6.22
C LYS A 176 -5.40 -15.91 -7.49
N LYS A 177 -6.63 -15.42 -7.57
CA LYS A 177 -7.49 -15.62 -8.75
C LYS A 177 -6.95 -14.86 -9.96
N TRP A 178 -6.44 -13.65 -9.75
CA TRP A 178 -5.78 -12.83 -10.76
C TRP A 178 -4.53 -13.51 -11.32
N TYR A 179 -3.65 -14.00 -10.45
CA TYR A 179 -2.47 -14.75 -10.86
C TYR A 179 -2.81 -16.02 -11.66
N ASN A 180 -3.91 -16.70 -11.31
CA ASN A 180 -4.35 -17.90 -12.03
C ASN A 180 -4.86 -17.57 -13.45
N THR A 181 -5.39 -16.38 -13.69
CA THR A 181 -5.84 -15.94 -15.02
C THR A 181 -4.71 -15.40 -15.90
N CYS A 182 -3.54 -15.11 -15.32
CA CYS A 182 -2.37 -14.70 -16.07
C CYS A 182 -1.82 -15.84 -16.92
N ASP A 183 -1.36 -15.50 -18.12
CA ASP A 183 -0.63 -16.41 -19.01
C ASP A 183 0.82 -16.66 -18.51
N GLU A 184 1.59 -17.45 -19.27
CA GLU A 184 2.96 -17.78 -18.88
C GLU A 184 3.91 -16.57 -18.88
N ALA A 185 3.74 -15.65 -19.83
CA ALA A 185 4.58 -14.46 -19.95
C ALA A 185 4.33 -13.49 -18.79
N GLU A 186 3.07 -13.23 -18.44
CA GLU A 186 2.67 -12.40 -17.32
C GLU A 186 3.11 -12.99 -15.98
N ARG A 187 2.99 -14.32 -15.81
CA ARG A 187 3.49 -15.00 -14.60
C ARG A 187 5.01 -14.90 -14.48
N ALA A 188 5.73 -15.04 -15.59
CA ALA A 188 7.19 -14.86 -15.60
C ALA A 188 7.57 -13.42 -15.22
N GLN A 189 6.87 -12.42 -15.76
CA GLN A 189 7.07 -11.02 -15.40
C GLN A 189 6.79 -10.75 -13.91
N ILE A 190 5.66 -11.25 -13.37
CA ILE A 190 5.33 -11.15 -11.95
C ILE A 190 6.42 -11.82 -11.10
N GLY A 191 6.93 -12.98 -11.53
CA GLY A 191 8.02 -13.70 -10.86
C GLY A 191 9.31 -12.87 -10.81
N GLN A 192 9.74 -12.31 -11.94
CA GLN A 192 10.94 -11.48 -12.01
C GLN A 192 10.80 -10.19 -11.19
N ALA A 193 9.64 -9.52 -11.28
CA ALA A 193 9.34 -8.33 -10.49
C ALA A 193 9.32 -8.64 -8.98
N SER A 194 8.73 -9.77 -8.58
CA SER A 194 8.69 -10.23 -7.18
C SER A 194 10.10 -10.53 -6.65
N TYR A 195 10.96 -11.13 -7.48
CA TYR A 195 12.35 -11.39 -7.11
C TYR A 195 13.16 -10.09 -6.94
N GLN A 196 13.00 -9.13 -7.86
CA GLN A 196 13.64 -7.82 -7.73
C GLN A 196 13.13 -7.07 -6.50
N ALA A 197 11.82 -7.09 -6.23
CA ALA A 197 11.23 -6.49 -5.04
C ALA A 197 11.74 -7.16 -3.75
N PHE A 198 11.88 -8.49 -3.73
CA PHE A 198 12.45 -9.23 -2.62
C PHE A 198 13.91 -8.81 -2.35
N GLN A 199 14.74 -8.71 -3.41
CA GLN A 199 16.12 -8.22 -3.25
C GLN A 199 16.18 -6.78 -2.74
N ALA A 200 15.34 -5.90 -3.28
CA ALA A 200 15.28 -4.50 -2.86
C ALA A 200 14.87 -4.40 -1.38
N ALA A 201 13.85 -5.15 -0.96
CA ALA A 201 13.41 -5.22 0.44
C ALA A 201 14.50 -5.79 1.35
N ASN A 202 15.24 -6.82 0.92
CA ASN A 202 16.36 -7.40 1.66
C ASN A 202 17.47 -6.36 1.90
N ARG A 203 17.89 -5.64 0.86
CA ARG A 203 18.88 -4.55 0.96
C ARG A 203 18.37 -3.41 1.84
N ALA A 204 17.10 -3.02 1.68
CA ALA A 204 16.48 -1.98 2.48
C ALA A 204 16.41 -2.35 3.97
N CYS A 205 16.09 -3.60 4.32
CA CYS A 205 16.07 -4.04 5.72
C CYS A 205 17.45 -3.94 6.36
N ILE A 206 18.51 -4.41 5.67
CA ILE A 206 19.89 -4.34 6.19
C ILE A 206 20.34 -2.87 6.31
N ALA A 207 20.12 -2.06 5.27
CA ALA A 207 20.48 -0.65 5.28
C ALA A 207 19.76 0.12 6.39
N LEU A 208 18.45 -0.09 6.55
CA LEU A 208 17.65 0.55 7.59
C LEU A 208 18.09 0.11 8.99
N TRP A 209 18.36 -1.18 9.19
CA TRP A 209 18.88 -1.68 10.47
C TRP A 209 20.23 -1.04 10.82
N LEU A 210 21.15 -0.93 9.85
CA LEU A 210 22.44 -0.26 10.04
C LEU A 210 22.27 1.23 10.37
N VAL A 211 21.38 1.93 9.66
CA VAL A 211 21.10 3.35 9.94
C VAL A 211 20.53 3.53 11.33
N LEU A 212 19.57 2.70 11.76
CA LEU A 212 18.99 2.74 13.10
C LEU A 212 20.05 2.47 14.18
N LEU A 213 20.94 1.50 13.94
CA LEU A 213 22.05 1.21 14.85
C LEU A 213 23.00 2.40 14.98
N LEU A 214 23.41 3.01 13.86
CA LEU A 214 24.28 4.18 13.89
C LEU A 214 23.61 5.38 14.57
N LEU A 215 22.32 5.58 14.29
CA LEU A 215 21.55 6.68 14.86
C LEU A 215 21.32 6.48 16.37
N SER A 216 21.31 5.23 16.86
CA SER A 216 21.19 4.93 18.30
C SER A 216 22.38 5.42 19.15
N TYR A 217 23.53 5.71 18.54
CA TYR A 217 24.66 6.34 19.23
C TYR A 217 24.46 7.85 19.48
N VAL A 218 23.60 8.49 18.69
CA VAL A 218 23.40 9.95 18.69
C VAL A 218 22.03 10.34 19.23
N LEU A 219 21.02 9.51 19.01
CA LEU A 219 19.64 9.68 19.47
C LEU A 219 19.28 8.55 20.43
N PRO A 220 18.41 8.78 21.44
CA PRO A 220 17.94 7.77 22.38
C PRO A 220 16.92 6.81 21.71
N ILE A 221 17.31 6.21 20.58
CA ILE A 221 16.51 5.22 19.87
C ILE A 221 16.63 3.91 20.64
N GLY A 222 15.52 3.49 21.25
CA GLY A 222 15.45 2.20 21.93
C GLY A 222 15.70 1.01 20.99
N LEU A 223 15.75 -0.20 21.55
CA LEU A 223 15.96 -1.43 20.78
C LEU A 223 14.78 -1.79 19.85
N LEU A 224 13.59 -1.25 20.14
CA LEU A 224 12.32 -1.67 19.54
C LEU A 224 12.25 -1.47 18.01
N PRO A 225 12.67 -0.33 17.42
CA PRO A 225 12.70 -0.16 15.96
C PRO A 225 13.64 -1.14 15.26
N MET A 226 14.79 -1.46 15.87
CA MET A 226 15.72 -2.45 15.31
C MET A 226 15.13 -3.86 15.28
N VAL A 227 14.45 -4.26 16.37
CA VAL A 227 13.74 -5.55 16.44
C VAL A 227 12.60 -5.61 15.41
N ALA A 228 11.84 -4.54 15.24
CA ALA A 228 10.76 -4.49 14.23
C ALA A 228 11.29 -4.74 12.80
N VAL A 229 12.41 -4.11 12.44
CA VAL A 229 13.07 -4.33 11.13
C VAL A 229 13.55 -5.78 10.99
N LEU A 230 14.18 -6.34 12.01
CA LEU A 230 14.66 -7.73 11.99
C LEU A 230 13.50 -8.73 11.89
N LEU A 231 12.35 -8.46 12.53
CA LEU A 231 11.16 -9.31 12.42
C LEU A 231 10.59 -9.30 11.00
N ILE A 232 10.46 -8.12 10.38
CA ILE A 232 10.03 -8.01 8.97
C ILE A 232 11.01 -8.77 8.08
N TRP A 233 12.30 -8.60 8.31
CA TRP A 233 13.34 -9.26 7.54
C TRP A 233 13.31 -10.79 7.70
N ALA A 234 13.11 -11.28 8.93
CA ALA A 234 12.97 -12.70 9.22
C ALA A 234 11.74 -13.30 8.53
N VAL A 235 10.58 -12.62 8.59
CA VAL A 235 9.36 -13.06 7.88
C VAL A 235 9.62 -13.14 6.37
N LEU A 236 10.28 -12.14 5.80
CA LEU A 236 10.61 -12.11 4.37
C LEU A 236 11.51 -13.29 3.99
N GLN A 237 12.59 -13.54 4.74
CA GLN A 237 13.53 -14.63 4.46
C GLN A 237 12.91 -16.01 4.67
N VAL A 238 12.25 -16.23 5.80
CA VAL A 238 11.64 -17.52 6.16
C VAL A 238 10.53 -17.88 5.16
N SER A 239 9.66 -16.93 4.81
CA SER A 239 8.58 -17.19 3.85
C SER A 239 9.11 -17.55 2.47
N TYR A 240 10.17 -16.87 2.00
CA TYR A 240 10.83 -17.19 0.73
C TYR A 240 11.46 -18.59 0.75
N ILE A 241 12.27 -18.90 1.77
CA ILE A 241 12.95 -20.21 1.89
C ILE A 241 11.93 -21.35 1.99
N LEU A 242 10.89 -21.20 2.83
CA LEU A 242 9.83 -22.21 2.94
C LEU A 242 9.06 -22.40 1.61
N ALA A 243 8.84 -21.32 0.86
CA ALA A 243 8.24 -21.41 -0.47
C ALA A 243 9.15 -22.17 -1.45
N CYS A 244 10.46 -21.89 -1.46
CA CYS A 244 11.44 -22.62 -2.26
C CYS A 244 11.48 -24.11 -1.93
N ILE A 245 11.53 -24.48 -0.64
CA ILE A 245 11.51 -25.88 -0.18
C ILE A 245 10.24 -26.57 -0.67
N ARG A 246 9.08 -25.93 -0.51
CA ARG A 246 7.79 -26.51 -0.92
C ARG A 246 7.70 -26.72 -2.43
N LEU A 247 8.23 -25.78 -3.23
CA LEU A 247 8.23 -25.88 -4.68
C LEU A 247 9.24 -26.92 -5.17
N GLY A 248 10.43 -26.98 -4.56
CA GLY A 248 11.44 -28.00 -4.85
C GLY A 248 10.94 -29.42 -4.57
N ALA A 249 10.22 -29.62 -3.46
CA ALA A 249 9.62 -30.92 -3.11
C ALA A 249 8.44 -31.34 -4.00
N ARG A 250 7.88 -30.43 -4.83
CA ARG A 250 6.82 -30.73 -5.80
C ARG A 250 7.36 -30.95 -7.22
N GLY A 251 8.59 -30.51 -7.48
CA GLY A 251 9.29 -30.71 -8.74
C GLY A 251 10.19 -31.95 -8.75
N ALA A 252 10.26 -32.69 -7.65
CA ALA A 252 10.86 -34.02 -7.51
C ALA A 252 9.73 -35.06 -7.43
#